data_AF-A0A519ZD68-F1
#
_entry.id   AF-A0A519ZD68-F1
#
_cell.length_a   1.000
_cell.length_b   1.000
_cell.length_c   1.000
_cell.angle_alpha   90.00
_cell.angle_beta   90.00
_cell.angle_gamma   90.00
#
_symmetry.space_group_name_H-M   'P 1'
#
loop_
_entity.id
_entity.type
_entity.pdbx_description
1 polymer ?
#
loop_
_entity_poly.entity_id
_entity_poly.type
_entity_poly.pdbx_seq_one_letter_code
_entity_poly.pdbx_strand_id
1 'polypeptide(L)'
;MKQFLSDFSKLIKFRLTFLVVFSASVSFLIGSKMQLANGEIPGIDWGNWALLIIGGFLVTAAANCFNEVIEVDLDKLMTRTKDRPMPAGHMTTGQGLVSGLVMGIVGTYLLGKLNIETGLLSVFSIILYAFAYTPLKRKSQIAVFVGAIPGALPPLIGYVAAHGKIDQVAVILFLIQFVWQFPHFWAIAWVLDDDYKKAGFRLL
;
A
#
# COMPACT_ATOMS: atom_id res chain seq x y z
N MET A 1 -15.60 4.27 22.24
CA MET A 1 -15.11 5.15 21.16
C MET A 1 -13.58 5.23 21.07
N LYS A 2 -12.85 5.55 22.15
CA LYS A 2 -11.36 5.61 22.13
C LYS A 2 -10.68 4.29 21.71
N GLN A 3 -11.16 3.15 22.22
CA GLN A 3 -10.62 1.82 21.88
C GLN A 3 -10.81 1.49 20.39
N PHE A 4 -12.03 1.65 19.87
CA PHE A 4 -12.34 1.44 18.46
C PHE A 4 -11.48 2.30 17.52
N LEU A 5 -11.27 3.59 17.83
CA LEU A 5 -10.42 4.46 17.02
C LEU A 5 -8.95 4.02 17.05
N SER A 6 -8.46 3.55 18.20
CA SER A 6 -7.12 3.00 18.33
C SER A 6 -6.95 1.72 17.50
N ASP A 7 -7.89 0.79 17.61
CA ASP A 7 -7.88 -0.47 16.87
C ASP A 7 -8.00 -0.21 15.35
N PHE A 8 -8.88 0.70 14.92
CA PHE A 8 -9.00 1.07 13.52
C PHE A 8 -7.72 1.72 12.98
N SER A 9 -7.07 2.60 13.75
CA SER A 9 -5.79 3.22 13.38
C SER A 9 -4.66 2.19 13.22
N LYS A 10 -4.64 1.16 14.08
CA LYS A 10 -3.72 0.02 13.97
C LYS A 10 -4.01 -0.82 12.72
N LEU A 11 -5.29 -1.12 12.46
CA LEU A 11 -5.75 -1.91 11.31
C LEU A 11 -5.29 -1.28 10.00
N ILE A 12 -5.52 0.03 9.82
CA ILE A 12 -5.12 0.75 8.61
C ILE A 12 -3.62 1.10 8.57
N LYS A 13 -2.87 0.81 9.65
CA LYS A 13 -1.48 1.21 9.87
C LYS A 13 -1.25 2.68 9.51
N PHE A 14 -1.96 3.59 10.18
CA PHE A 14 -2.07 5.00 9.81
C PHE A 14 -0.74 5.66 9.39
N ARG A 15 0.33 5.51 10.18
CA ARG A 15 1.65 6.09 9.89
C ARG A 15 2.26 5.55 8.59
N LEU A 16 2.15 4.25 8.32
CA LEU A 16 2.65 3.65 7.09
C LEU A 16 1.84 4.16 5.89
N THR A 17 0.51 4.12 6.01
CA THR A 17 -0.40 4.58 4.97
C THR A 17 -0.19 6.05 4.64
N PHE A 18 0.04 6.90 5.65
CA PHE A 18 0.39 8.31 5.45
C PHE A 18 1.68 8.48 4.63
N LEU A 19 2.75 7.74 4.95
CA LEU A 19 4.01 7.83 4.21
C LEU A 19 3.87 7.36 2.76
N VAL A 20 3.08 6.29 2.53
CA VAL A 20 2.76 5.79 1.20
C VAL A 20 2.05 6.84 0.36
N VAL A 21 1.02 7.48 0.93
CA VAL A 21 0.26 8.54 0.27
C VAL A 21 1.11 9.80 0.07
N PHE A 22 2.03 10.10 0.99
CA PHE A 22 2.98 11.21 0.85
C PHE A 22 3.88 11.01 -0.37
N SER A 23 4.43 9.81 -0.58
CA SER A 23 5.23 9.49 -1.77
C SER A 23 4.43 9.65 -3.07
N ALA A 24 3.17 9.16 -3.09
CA ALA A 24 2.27 9.36 -4.22
C ALA A 24 1.97 10.86 -4.47
N SER A 25 1.72 11.62 -3.40
CA SER A 25 1.47 13.06 -3.46
C SER A 25 2.65 13.82 -4.09
N VAL A 26 3.89 13.53 -3.69
CA VAL A 26 5.08 14.15 -4.29
C VAL A 26 5.17 13.84 -5.78
N SER A 27 4.94 12.59 -6.18
CA SER A 27 4.99 12.19 -7.60
C SER A 27 3.86 12.79 -8.45
N PHE A 28 2.69 13.03 -7.87
CA PHE A 28 1.59 13.73 -8.53
C PHE A 28 2.00 15.15 -8.90
N LEU A 29 2.65 15.87 -7.98
CA LEU A 29 3.13 17.23 -8.25
C LEU A 29 4.19 17.27 -9.37
N ILE A 30 5.00 16.21 -9.51
CA ILE A 30 5.94 16.07 -10.62
C ILE A 30 5.17 15.89 -11.94
N GLY A 31 4.20 14.97 -11.97
CA GLY A 31 3.36 14.72 -13.14
C GLY A 31 2.56 15.94 -13.59
N SER A 32 1.99 16.70 -12.65
CA SER A 32 1.23 17.93 -12.95
C SER A 32 2.09 19.00 -13.63
N LYS A 33 3.37 19.14 -13.24
CA LYS A 33 4.28 20.11 -13.87
C LYS A 33 4.68 19.71 -15.29
N MET A 34 4.76 18.41 -15.56
CA MET A 34 5.14 17.90 -16.89
C MET A 34 4.03 18.10 -17.94
N GLN A 35 2.77 18.13 -17.51
CA GLN A 35 1.65 18.52 -18.37
C GLN A 35 1.73 20.01 -18.79
N LEU A 36 2.17 20.88 -17.86
CA LEU A 36 2.37 22.31 -18.10
C LEU A 36 3.41 22.62 -19.19
N ALA A 37 4.48 21.83 -19.28
CA ALA A 37 5.54 22.02 -20.26
C ALA A 37 5.11 21.72 -21.71
N ASN A 38 4.04 20.94 -21.89
CA ASN A 38 3.51 20.57 -23.21
C ASN A 38 2.44 21.54 -23.74
N GLY A 39 2.24 22.71 -23.10
CA GLY A 39 1.36 23.77 -23.59
C GLY A 39 -0.09 23.70 -23.08
N GLU A 40 -0.45 22.73 -22.25
CA GLU A 40 -1.73 22.70 -21.53
C GLU A 40 -1.54 23.35 -20.16
N ILE A 41 -2.01 24.58 -19.97
CA ILE A 41 -2.06 25.21 -18.64
C ILE A 41 -3.43 24.91 -18.01
N PRO A 42 -3.46 23.98 -17.07
CA PRO A 42 -4.04 24.27 -15.78
C PRO A 42 -2.99 23.99 -14.71
N GLY A 43 -2.88 24.86 -13.70
CA GLY A 43 -1.99 24.62 -12.56
C GLY A 43 -2.29 23.30 -11.83
N ILE A 44 -1.67 23.08 -10.67
CA ILE A 44 -1.96 21.88 -9.87
C ILE A 44 -3.47 21.79 -9.60
N ASP A 45 -4.12 20.75 -10.11
CA ASP A 45 -5.51 20.46 -9.80
C ASP A 45 -5.59 19.88 -8.38
N TRP A 46 -5.85 20.76 -7.42
CA TRP A 46 -5.98 20.42 -6.02
C TRP A 46 -7.15 19.47 -5.73
N GLY A 47 -8.18 19.44 -6.59
CA GLY A 47 -9.29 18.50 -6.51
C GLY A 47 -8.82 17.08 -6.84
N ASN A 48 -8.11 16.92 -7.96
CA ASN A 48 -7.52 15.64 -8.35
C ASN A 48 -6.46 15.17 -7.33
N TRP A 49 -5.67 16.09 -6.79
CA TRP A 49 -4.72 15.80 -5.71
C TRP A 49 -5.42 15.29 -4.44
N ALA A 50 -6.53 15.92 -4.03
CA ALA A 50 -7.32 15.48 -2.89
C ALA A 50 -7.94 14.08 -3.13
N LEU A 51 -8.44 13.83 -4.33
CA LEU A 51 -8.92 12.50 -4.74
C LEU A 51 -7.82 11.44 -4.68
N LEU A 52 -6.59 11.76 -5.12
CA LEU A 52 -5.44 10.87 -5.00
C LEU A 52 -5.14 10.56 -3.52
N ILE A 53 -5.14 11.57 -2.65
CA ILE A 53 -4.86 11.38 -1.23
C ILE A 53 -5.89 10.45 -0.59
N ILE A 54 -7.17 10.76 -0.78
CA ILE A 54 -8.27 9.98 -0.18
C ILE A 54 -8.28 8.57 -0.78
N GLY A 55 -8.23 8.46 -2.11
CA GLY A 55 -8.23 7.19 -2.82
C GLY A 55 -7.04 6.31 -2.48
N GLY A 56 -5.82 6.88 -2.51
CA GLY A 56 -4.58 6.20 -2.16
C GLY A 56 -4.55 5.76 -0.70
N PHE A 57 -5.07 6.58 0.21
CA PHE A 57 -5.20 6.21 1.63
C PHE A 57 -6.12 5.00 1.79
N LEU A 58 -7.30 5.02 1.17
CA LEU A 58 -8.29 3.94 1.26
C LEU A 58 -7.77 2.63 0.63
N VAL A 59 -7.11 2.70 -0.53
CA VAL A 59 -6.49 1.53 -1.19
C VAL A 59 -5.40 0.91 -0.32
N THR A 60 -4.53 1.74 0.25
CA THR A 60 -3.45 1.26 1.13
C THR A 60 -4.01 0.68 2.43
N ALA A 61 -5.02 1.32 3.01
CA ALA A 61 -5.73 0.81 4.18
C ALA A 61 -6.41 -0.53 3.88
N ALA A 62 -7.05 -0.67 2.72
CA ALA A 62 -7.66 -1.93 2.28
C ALA A 62 -6.63 -3.06 2.16
N ALA A 63 -5.48 -2.79 1.54
CA ALA A 63 -4.38 -3.75 1.43
C ALA A 63 -3.87 -4.20 2.82
N ASN A 64 -3.79 -3.29 3.79
CA ASN A 64 -3.44 -3.61 5.17
C ASN A 64 -4.50 -4.47 5.87
N CYS A 65 -5.79 -4.17 5.68
CA CYS A 65 -6.89 -4.99 6.20
C CYS A 65 -6.80 -6.42 5.66
N PHE A 66 -6.69 -6.58 4.34
CA PHE A 66 -6.62 -7.92 3.74
C PHE A 66 -5.38 -8.68 4.18
N ASN A 67 -4.23 -8.01 4.30
CA ASN A 67 -3.01 -8.62 4.84
C ASN A 67 -3.24 -9.16 6.27
N GLU A 68 -3.83 -8.38 7.16
CA GLU A 68 -4.08 -8.84 8.53
C GLU A 68 -5.18 -9.93 8.59
N VAL A 69 -6.20 -9.87 7.72
CA VAL A 69 -7.21 -10.94 7.59
C VAL A 69 -6.54 -12.27 7.21
N ILE A 70 -5.64 -12.25 6.23
CA ILE A 70 -4.94 -13.45 5.73
C ILE A 70 -3.95 -13.98 6.77
N GLU A 71 -3.32 -13.10 7.56
CA GLU A 71 -2.27 -13.47 8.51
C GLU A 71 -2.75 -13.60 9.95
N VAL A 72 -4.05 -13.53 10.23
CA VAL A 72 -4.60 -13.44 11.59
C VAL A 72 -4.02 -14.49 12.55
N ASP A 73 -3.87 -15.75 12.13
CA ASP A 73 -3.36 -16.81 12.99
C ASP A 73 -1.83 -16.80 13.11
N LEU A 74 -1.14 -16.33 12.08
CA LEU A 74 0.32 -16.18 12.06
C LEU A 74 0.75 -14.99 12.92
N ASP A 75 -0.02 -13.90 12.85
CA ASP A 75 0.23 -12.69 13.61
C ASP A 75 0.14 -12.92 15.12
N LYS A 76 -0.64 -13.90 15.59
CA LYS A 76 -0.71 -14.33 17.00
C LYS A 76 0.61 -14.92 17.52
N LEU A 77 1.43 -15.49 16.63
CA LEU A 77 2.68 -16.18 16.97
C LEU A 77 3.87 -15.22 17.08
N MET A 78 3.72 -13.99 16.58
CA MET A 78 4.78 -12.98 16.51
C MET A 78 4.58 -11.91 17.58
N THR A 79 5.66 -11.60 18.29
CA THR A 79 5.70 -10.57 19.34
C THR A 79 5.25 -9.21 18.83
N ARG A 80 5.63 -8.89 17.58
CA ARG A 80 5.37 -7.59 16.96
C ARG A 80 3.91 -7.39 16.54
N THR A 81 3.16 -8.47 16.28
CA THR A 81 1.85 -8.39 15.61
C THR A 81 0.71 -9.00 16.40
N LYS A 82 0.99 -9.71 17.49
CA LYS A 82 -0.05 -10.28 18.37
C LYS A 82 -1.03 -9.26 18.92
N ASP A 83 -0.61 -8.00 19.07
CA ASP A 83 -1.44 -6.89 19.61
C ASP A 83 -2.19 -6.10 18.51
N ARG A 84 -2.22 -6.63 17.28
CA ARG A 84 -3.07 -6.11 16.21
C ARG A 84 -4.55 -6.43 16.47
N PRO A 85 -5.49 -5.64 15.93
CA PRO A 85 -6.91 -5.76 16.25
C PRO A 85 -7.53 -7.15 16.05
N MET A 86 -7.25 -7.83 14.93
CA MET A 86 -7.82 -9.16 14.68
C MET A 86 -7.10 -10.28 15.45
N PRO A 87 -5.76 -10.34 15.50
CA PRO A 87 -5.02 -11.29 16.34
C PRO A 87 -5.36 -11.20 17.83
N ALA A 88 -5.55 -9.99 18.35
CA ALA A 88 -5.92 -9.74 19.76
C ALA A 88 -7.41 -9.98 20.06
N GLY A 89 -8.23 -10.28 19.05
CA GLY A 89 -9.67 -10.53 19.21
C GLY A 89 -10.53 -9.28 19.43
N HIS A 90 -9.98 -8.08 19.22
CA HIS A 90 -10.75 -6.82 19.30
C HIS A 90 -11.64 -6.59 18.08
N MET A 91 -11.31 -7.20 16.95
CA MET A 91 -12.11 -7.18 15.71
C MET A 91 -12.22 -8.58 15.11
N THR A 92 -13.36 -8.89 14.50
CA THR A 92 -13.54 -10.16 13.78
C THR A 92 -12.93 -10.09 12.38
N THR A 93 -12.54 -11.24 11.83
CA THR A 93 -12.07 -11.35 10.44
C THR A 93 -13.11 -10.86 9.43
N GLY A 94 -14.40 -11.07 9.71
CA GLY A 94 -15.51 -10.53 8.92
C GLY A 94 -15.54 -9.00 8.90
N GLN A 95 -15.36 -8.35 10.06
CA GLN A 95 -15.27 -6.89 10.15
C GLN A 95 -14.07 -6.35 9.37
N GLY A 96 -12.91 -7.02 9.48
CA GLY A 96 -11.71 -6.68 8.71
C GLY A 96 -11.92 -6.82 7.20
N LEU A 97 -12.54 -7.91 6.77
CA LEU A 97 -12.83 -8.18 5.36
C LEU A 97 -13.80 -7.14 4.77
N VAL A 98 -14.92 -6.86 5.45
CA VAL A 98 -15.89 -5.86 5.01
C VAL A 98 -15.26 -4.47 4.96
N SER A 99 -14.49 -4.09 5.98
CA SER A 99 -13.78 -2.80 6.00
C SER A 99 -12.79 -2.69 4.83
N GLY A 100 -12.01 -3.75 4.58
CA GLY A 100 -11.08 -3.82 3.46
C GLY A 100 -11.79 -3.71 2.10
N LEU A 101 -12.90 -4.42 1.90
CA LEU A 101 -13.69 -4.36 0.67
C LEU A 101 -14.28 -2.97 0.43
N VAL A 102 -14.89 -2.36 1.44
CA VAL A 102 -15.47 -1.01 1.32
C VAL A 102 -14.39 0.00 0.98
N MET A 103 -13.27 0.01 1.71
CA MET A 103 -12.16 0.93 1.43
C MET A 103 -11.52 0.65 0.06
N GLY A 104 -11.39 -0.61 -0.34
CA GLY A 104 -10.82 -1.00 -1.63
C GLY A 104 -11.69 -0.55 -2.80
N ILE A 105 -13.00 -0.77 -2.73
CA ILE A 105 -13.97 -0.35 -3.76
C ILE A 105 -14.03 1.17 -3.84
N VAL A 106 -14.24 1.86 -2.71
CA VAL A 106 -14.33 3.32 -2.69
C VAL A 106 -13.02 3.96 -3.13
N GLY A 107 -11.89 3.49 -2.61
CA GLY A 107 -10.57 4.02 -2.95
C GLY A 107 -10.23 3.83 -4.43
N THR A 108 -10.44 2.64 -4.97
CA THR A 108 -10.24 2.34 -6.40
C THR A 108 -11.18 3.18 -7.27
N TYR A 109 -12.44 3.34 -6.88
CA TYR A 109 -13.39 4.17 -7.61
C TYR A 109 -12.95 5.63 -7.68
N LEU A 110 -12.46 6.19 -6.56
CA LEU A 110 -11.93 7.56 -6.53
C LEU A 110 -10.69 7.72 -7.42
N LEU A 111 -9.78 6.75 -7.41
CA LEU A 111 -8.60 6.76 -8.27
C LEU A 111 -8.95 6.57 -9.75
N GLY A 112 -9.95 5.73 -10.06
CA GLY A 112 -10.46 5.53 -11.42
C GLY A 112 -11.12 6.78 -12.02
N LYS A 113 -11.59 7.72 -11.18
CA LYS A 113 -12.06 9.04 -11.65
C LYS A 113 -10.93 9.93 -12.18
N LEU A 114 -9.69 9.72 -11.73
CA LEU A 114 -8.54 10.46 -12.22
C LEU A 114 -8.15 9.96 -13.61
N ASN A 115 -8.07 8.63 -13.77
CA ASN A 115 -7.97 7.93 -15.04
C ASN A 115 -8.07 6.41 -14.80
N ILE A 116 -8.36 5.66 -15.86
CA ILE A 116 -8.58 4.22 -15.77
C ILE A 116 -7.30 3.47 -15.34
N GLU A 117 -6.13 3.93 -15.78
CA GLU A 117 -4.82 3.38 -15.48
C GLU A 117 -4.55 3.42 -13.98
N THR A 118 -4.80 4.55 -13.32
CA THR A 118 -4.62 4.73 -11.88
C THR A 118 -5.51 3.78 -11.08
N GLY A 119 -6.77 3.62 -11.50
CA GLY A 119 -7.69 2.66 -10.89
C GLY A 119 -7.25 1.20 -11.08
N LEU A 120 -6.80 0.83 -12.28
CA LEU A 120 -6.29 -0.53 -12.53
C LEU A 120 -5.02 -0.83 -11.73
N LEU A 121 -4.09 0.13 -11.65
CA LEU A 121 -2.87 0.02 -10.86
C LEU A 121 -3.16 -0.10 -9.36
N SER A 122 -4.21 0.56 -8.86
CA SER A 122 -4.59 0.44 -7.45
C SER A 122 -5.14 -0.94 -7.10
N VAL A 123 -5.98 -1.51 -7.98
CA VAL A 123 -6.47 -2.90 -7.82
C VAL A 123 -5.30 -3.88 -7.91
N PHE A 124 -4.42 -3.69 -8.89
CA PHE A 124 -3.22 -4.51 -9.06
C PHE A 124 -2.35 -4.46 -7.80
N SER A 125 -2.15 -3.28 -7.19
CA SER A 125 -1.41 -3.11 -5.94
C SER A 125 -2.03 -3.91 -4.78
N ILE A 126 -3.35 -3.83 -4.60
CA ILE A 126 -4.08 -4.59 -3.57
C ILE A 126 -3.88 -6.09 -3.79
N ILE A 127 -4.10 -6.58 -5.02
CA ILE A 127 -3.99 -8.00 -5.35
C ILE A 127 -2.57 -8.50 -5.10
N LEU A 128 -1.57 -7.78 -5.59
CA LEU A 128 -0.17 -8.17 -5.47
C LEU A 128 0.29 -8.17 -4.01
N TYR A 129 -0.10 -7.19 -3.21
CA TYR A 129 0.27 -7.14 -1.79
C TYR A 129 -0.46 -8.20 -0.96
N ALA A 130 -1.79 -8.25 -1.04
CA ALA A 130 -2.59 -9.09 -0.17
C ALA A 130 -2.59 -10.56 -0.61
N PHE A 131 -2.68 -10.85 -1.90
CA PHE A 131 -2.94 -12.21 -2.38
C PHE A 131 -1.72 -12.90 -3.02
N ALA A 132 -0.69 -12.15 -3.41
CA ALA A 132 0.56 -12.73 -3.90
C ALA A 132 1.68 -12.65 -2.86
N TYR A 133 2.07 -11.45 -2.45
CA TYR A 133 3.17 -11.23 -1.51
C TYR A 133 2.91 -11.88 -0.15
N THR A 134 1.77 -11.59 0.47
CA THR A 134 1.43 -12.08 1.82
C THR A 134 1.59 -13.60 1.97
N PRO A 135 0.97 -14.46 1.12
CA PRO A 135 1.19 -15.91 1.22
C PRO A 135 2.58 -16.36 0.78
N LEU A 136 3.25 -15.62 -0.12
CA LEU A 136 4.59 -15.97 -0.59
C LEU A 136 5.64 -15.87 0.51
N LYS A 137 5.43 -15.01 1.53
CA LYS A 137 6.31 -14.89 2.71
C LYS A 137 6.57 -16.21 3.44
N ARG A 138 5.65 -17.18 3.34
CA ARG A 138 5.82 -18.53 3.91
C ARG A 138 6.54 -19.52 3.01
N LYS A 139 6.61 -19.24 1.71
CA LYS A 139 7.08 -20.18 0.70
C LYS A 139 8.54 -19.94 0.34
N SER A 140 8.92 -18.68 0.11
CA SER A 140 10.25 -18.35 -0.43
C SER A 140 10.69 -16.93 -0.08
N GLN A 141 12.00 -16.74 0.03
CA GLN A 141 12.68 -15.44 0.15
C GLN A 141 12.38 -14.51 -1.04
N ILE A 142 11.96 -15.08 -2.18
CA ILE A 142 11.48 -14.32 -3.36
C ILE A 142 10.31 -13.40 -2.98
N ALA A 143 9.61 -13.66 -1.87
CA ALA A 143 8.61 -12.76 -1.32
C ALA A 143 9.11 -11.32 -1.16
N VAL A 144 10.38 -11.09 -0.82
CA VAL A 144 10.93 -9.73 -0.68
C VAL A 144 10.88 -8.97 -2.02
N PHE A 145 11.22 -9.63 -3.12
CA PHE A 145 11.16 -9.04 -4.46
C PHE A 145 9.72 -8.80 -4.91
N VAL A 146 8.82 -9.75 -4.66
CA VAL A 146 7.40 -9.59 -5.02
C VAL A 146 6.75 -8.50 -4.18
N GLY A 147 7.09 -8.40 -2.88
CA GLY A 147 6.62 -7.36 -1.97
C GLY A 147 7.19 -5.97 -2.28
N ALA A 148 8.36 -5.90 -2.90
CA ALA A 148 8.95 -4.65 -3.38
C ALA A 148 8.13 -4.00 -4.51
N ILE A 149 7.45 -4.78 -5.34
CA ILE A 149 6.60 -4.23 -6.42
C ILE A 149 5.46 -3.37 -5.87
N PRO A 150 4.54 -3.85 -5.01
CA PRO A 150 3.47 -3.00 -4.48
C PRO A 150 4.00 -1.86 -3.59
N GLY A 151 5.17 -2.03 -2.94
CA GLY A 151 5.85 -0.95 -2.23
C GLY A 151 6.36 0.18 -3.14
N ALA A 152 6.62 -0.12 -4.41
CA ALA A 152 7.10 0.82 -5.42
C ALA A 152 6.00 1.42 -6.31
N LEU A 153 4.78 0.88 -6.26
CA LEU A 153 3.64 1.43 -6.99
C LEU A 153 3.18 2.83 -6.56
N PRO A 154 3.28 3.29 -5.30
CA PRO A 154 2.69 4.58 -4.91
C PRO A 154 3.25 5.79 -5.69
N PRO A 155 4.58 5.95 -5.89
CA PRO A 155 5.11 7.00 -6.77
C PRO A 155 4.66 6.88 -8.22
N LEU A 156 4.52 5.66 -8.75
CA LEU A 156 4.03 5.45 -10.11
C LEU A 156 2.55 5.85 -10.23
N ILE A 157 1.71 5.38 -9.30
CA ILE A 157 0.28 5.71 -9.24
C ILE A 157 0.09 7.22 -9.10
N GLY A 158 0.85 7.88 -8.22
CA GLY A 158 0.73 9.33 -8.04
C GLY A 158 1.11 10.12 -9.30
N TYR A 159 2.18 9.74 -9.99
CA TYR A 159 2.55 10.36 -11.26
C TYR A 159 1.49 10.13 -12.35
N VAL A 160 1.04 8.88 -12.54
CA VAL A 160 0.02 8.52 -13.54
C VAL A 160 -1.32 9.16 -13.23
N ALA A 161 -1.67 9.36 -11.95
CA ALA A 161 -2.87 10.08 -11.54
C ALA A 161 -2.91 11.53 -12.04
N ALA A 162 -1.75 12.20 -12.10
CA ALA A 162 -1.65 13.54 -12.68
C ALA A 162 -1.50 13.52 -14.21
N HIS A 163 -0.68 12.60 -14.73
CA HIS A 163 -0.25 12.63 -16.13
C HIS A 163 -1.15 11.85 -17.10
N GLY A 164 -1.94 10.90 -16.60
CA GLY A 164 -2.88 10.09 -17.39
C GLY A 164 -2.26 8.98 -18.23
N LYS A 165 -0.93 8.76 -18.16
CA LYS A 165 -0.25 7.67 -18.88
C LYS A 165 0.98 7.16 -18.15
N ILE A 166 1.31 5.89 -18.39
CA ILE A 166 2.55 5.28 -17.94
C ILE A 166 3.64 5.58 -18.98
N ASP A 167 4.50 6.54 -18.66
CA ASP A 167 5.64 6.94 -19.50
C ASP A 167 6.99 6.56 -18.84
N GLN A 168 8.08 7.05 -19.42
CA GLN A 168 9.43 6.80 -18.91
C GLN A 168 9.62 7.34 -17.48
N VAL A 169 9.04 8.50 -17.14
CA VAL A 169 9.17 9.10 -15.81
C VAL A 169 8.42 8.27 -14.78
N ALA A 170 7.21 7.79 -15.09
CA ALA A 170 6.46 6.87 -14.24
C ALA A 170 7.27 5.62 -13.89
N VAL A 171 7.93 5.02 -14.90
CA VAL A 171 8.76 3.82 -14.73
C VAL A 171 10.03 4.14 -13.93
N ILE A 172 10.67 5.28 -14.15
CA ILE A 172 11.85 5.70 -13.37
C ILE A 172 11.50 5.88 -11.90
N LEU A 173 10.39 6.55 -11.58
CA LEU A 173 9.93 6.74 -10.20
C LEU A 173 9.65 5.40 -9.51
N PHE A 174 9.03 4.45 -10.23
CA PHE A 174 8.85 3.08 -9.75
C PHE A 174 10.19 2.40 -9.48
N LEU A 175 11.13 2.42 -10.43
CA LEU A 175 12.42 1.73 -10.31
C LEU A 175 13.27 2.29 -9.16
N ILE A 176 13.28 3.61 -8.98
CA ILE A 176 13.97 4.25 -7.86
C ILE A 176 13.43 3.71 -6.53
N GLN A 177 12.10 3.74 -6.34
CA GLN A 177 11.47 3.25 -5.12
C GLN A 177 11.68 1.73 -4.94
N PHE A 178 11.60 0.98 -6.04
CA PHE A 178 11.77 -0.47 -6.07
C PHE A 178 13.15 -0.89 -5.56
N VAL A 179 14.21 -0.26 -6.08
CA VAL A 179 15.59 -0.58 -5.71
C VAL A 179 15.94 -0.04 -4.32
N TRP A 180 15.50 1.19 -4.01
CA TRP A 180 15.89 1.88 -2.77
C TRP A 180 15.43 1.16 -1.49
N GLN A 181 14.30 0.46 -1.53
CA GLN A 181 13.74 -0.17 -0.32
C GLN A 181 14.41 -1.49 0.10
N PHE A 182 15.21 -2.14 -0.77
CA PHE A 182 15.82 -3.45 -0.46
C PHE A 182 16.72 -3.45 0.78
N PRO A 183 17.65 -2.48 0.96
CA PRO A 183 18.46 -2.42 2.17
C PRO A 183 17.62 -2.35 3.44
N HIS A 184 16.51 -1.60 3.39
CA HIS A 184 15.59 -1.48 4.51
C HIS A 184 14.83 -2.79 4.78
N PHE A 185 14.32 -3.46 3.73
CA PHE A 185 13.61 -4.72 3.87
C PHE A 185 14.48 -5.84 4.42
N TRP A 186 15.72 -5.96 3.94
CA TRP A 186 16.64 -6.97 4.46
C TRP A 186 17.12 -6.66 5.88
N ALA A 187 17.31 -5.39 6.24
CA ALA A 187 17.61 -5.02 7.61
C ALA A 187 16.48 -5.43 8.58
N ILE A 188 15.21 -5.19 8.19
CA ILE A 188 14.05 -5.65 8.97
C ILE A 188 13.98 -7.17 9.02
N ALA A 189 14.19 -7.85 7.89
CA ALA A 189 14.20 -9.31 7.81
C ALA A 189 15.23 -9.91 8.77
N TRP A 190 16.43 -9.34 8.84
CA TRP A 190 17.48 -9.73 9.78
C TRP A 190 17.06 -9.53 11.23
N VAL A 191 16.63 -8.33 11.60
CA VAL A 191 16.31 -8.00 12.99
C VAL A 191 15.11 -8.80 13.52
N LEU A 192 14.17 -9.17 12.66
CA LEU A 192 12.94 -9.87 13.04
C LEU A 192 12.95 -11.37 12.70
N ASP A 193 14.08 -11.93 12.28
CA ASP A 193 14.17 -13.32 11.80
C ASP A 193 13.64 -14.35 12.81
N ASP A 194 14.04 -14.22 14.08
CA ASP A 194 13.57 -15.11 15.16
C ASP A 194 12.06 -15.02 15.38
N ASP A 195 11.47 -13.82 15.23
CA ASP A 195 10.02 -13.64 15.35
C ASP A 195 9.31 -14.22 14.12
N TYR A 196 9.87 -14.02 12.93
CA TYR A 196 9.37 -14.57 11.66
C TYR A 196 9.38 -16.09 11.62
N LYS A 197 10.41 -16.74 12.18
CA LYS A 197 10.50 -18.19 12.29
C LYS A 197 9.38 -18.80 13.14
N LYS A 198 8.91 -18.10 14.19
CA LYS A 198 7.75 -18.55 15.00
C LYS A 198 6.48 -18.67 14.17
N ALA A 199 6.30 -17.79 13.18
CA ALA A 199 5.17 -17.79 12.26
C ALA A 199 5.43 -18.58 10.96
N GLY A 200 6.59 -19.22 10.82
CA GLY A 200 6.96 -19.99 9.62
C GLY A 200 7.21 -19.13 8.38
N PHE A 201 7.59 -17.86 8.55
CA PHE A 201 8.03 -17.00 7.43
C PHE A 201 9.48 -17.28 7.04
N ARG A 202 9.77 -17.12 5.74
CA ARG A 202 11.07 -17.40 5.10
C ARG A 202 11.50 -16.16 4.30
N LEU A 203 12.04 -15.16 5.01
CA LEU A 203 12.42 -13.86 4.44
C LEU A 203 13.93 -13.64 4.32
N LEU A 204 14.72 -14.54 4.91
CA LEU A 204 16.17 -14.64 4.81
C LEU A 204 16.59 -16.00 4.31
#